data_AF-A0A951L3N3-F1
#
_entry.id   AF-A0A951L3N3-F1
#
_cell.length_a   1.000
_cell.length_b   1.000
_cell.length_c   1.000
_cell.angle_alpha   90.00
_cell.angle_beta   90.00
_cell.angle_gamma   90.00
#
_symmetry.space_group_name_H-M   'P 1'
#
loop_
_entity.id
_entity.type
_entity.pdbx_description
1 polymer ?
#
loop_
_entity_poly.entity_id
_entity_poly.type
_entity_poly.pdbx_seq_one_letter_code
_entity_poly.pdbx_strand_id
1 'polypeptide(L)' 'MTMIEIPARQGKAVRLRKGQRVKIINTKGQQVVDTWAFNADDLRELMSMEHSRVAIGH' A
#
# COMPACT_ATOMS: atom_id res chain seq x y z
N MET A 1 0.30 11.45 13.75
CA MET A 1 -0.18 10.40 12.82
C MET A 1 -1.64 10.65 12.56
N THR A 2 -2.06 10.74 11.30
CA THR A 2 -3.47 10.96 10.95
C THR A 2 -4.11 9.62 10.58
N MET A 3 -5.25 9.29 11.18
CA MET A 3 -6.01 8.08 10.86
C MET A 3 -6.94 8.36 9.67
N ILE A 4 -6.96 7.47 8.70
CA ILE A 4 -7.85 7.55 7.53
C ILE A 4 -8.65 6.26 7.47
N GLU A 5 -9.97 6.36 7.57
CA GLU A 5 -10.85 5.23 7.37
C GLU A 5 -11.02 4.95 5.88
N ILE A 6 -10.91 3.67 5.50
CA ILE A 6 -11.24 3.19 4.15
C ILE A 6 -12.57 2.45 4.28
N PRO A 7 -13.69 3.01 3.78
CA PRO A 7 -14.98 2.34 3.83
C PRO A 7 -14.93 1.00 3.07
N ALA A 8 -15.81 0.08 3.43
CA ALA A 8 -15.90 -1.21 2.75
C ALA A 8 -16.07 -1.02 1.23
N ARG A 9 -15.32 -1.83 0.45
CA ARG A 9 -15.34 -1.83 -1.03
C ARG A 9 -14.83 -0.52 -1.67
N GLN A 10 -14.13 0.31 -0.93
CA GLN A 10 -13.49 1.53 -1.43
C GLN A 10 -11.97 1.44 -1.32
N GLY A 11 -11.28 2.36 -2.00
CA GLY A 11 -9.82 2.49 -1.95
C GLY A 11 -9.41 3.92 -1.56
N LYS A 12 -8.16 4.07 -1.12
CA LYS A 12 -7.57 5.38 -0.81
C LYS A 12 -6.12 5.42 -1.27
N ALA A 13 -5.75 6.51 -1.94
CA ALA A 13 -4.37 6.83 -2.25
C ALA A 13 -3.82 7.81 -1.19
N VAL A 14 -2.59 7.57 -0.75
CA VAL A 14 -1.85 8.47 0.15
C VAL A 14 -0.46 8.72 -0.43
N ARG A 15 -0.03 9.98 -0.46
CA ARG A 15 1.33 10.33 -0.90
C ARG A 15 2.28 10.20 0.28
N LEU A 16 3.40 9.53 0.06
CA LEU A 16 4.47 9.37 1.05
C LEU A 16 5.75 10.01 0.55
N ARG A 17 6.46 10.69 1.45
CA ARG A 17 7.85 11.11 1.23
C ARG A 17 8.79 10.01 1.69
N LYS A 18 10.01 10.00 1.14
CA LYS A 18 11.08 9.08 1.57
C LYS A 18 11.26 9.10 3.09
N GLY A 19 11.30 7.91 3.70
CA GLY A 19 11.41 7.74 5.16
C GLY A 19 10.08 7.73 5.92
N GLN A 20 8.96 8.10 5.29
CA GLN A 20 7.63 7.95 5.90
C GLN A 20 7.10 6.52 5.79
N ARG A 21 6.12 6.18 6.63
CA ARG A 21 5.54 4.84 6.73
C ARG A 21 4.03 4.92 6.81
N VAL A 22 3.36 3.91 6.27
CA VAL A 22 1.92 3.68 6.43
C VAL A 22 1.72 2.46 7.31
N LYS A 23 0.75 2.52 8.21
CA LYS A 23 0.29 1.40 9.02
C LYS A 23 -1.15 1.08 8.63
N ILE A 24 -1.38 -0.13 8.14
CA ILE A 24 -2.73 -0.64 7.86
C ILE A 24 -3.25 -1.32 9.13
N ILE A 25 -4.49 -1.00 9.54
CA ILE A 25 -5.15 -1.56 10.73
C ILE A 25 -6.42 -2.25 10.26
N ASN A 26 -6.48 -3.57 10.39
CA ASN A 26 -7.69 -4.34 10.10
C ASN A 26 -8.65 -4.27 11.30
N THR A 27 -9.63 -3.37 11.25
CA THR A 27 -10.50 -3.06 12.38
C THR A 27 -11.56 -4.14 12.67
N LYS A 28 -11.94 -4.94 11.67
CA LYS A 28 -12.99 -5.97 11.76
C LYS A 28 -12.47 -7.40 11.55
N GLY A 29 -11.16 -7.58 11.43
CA GLY A 29 -10.45 -8.86 11.48
C GLY A 29 -10.43 -9.69 10.19
N GLN A 30 -11.44 -9.58 9.32
CA GLN A 30 -11.56 -10.43 8.13
C GLN A 30 -11.35 -9.69 6.80
N GLN A 31 -11.07 -8.38 6.85
CA GLN A 31 -10.89 -7.60 5.64
C GLN A 31 -9.49 -7.78 5.05
N VAL A 32 -9.43 -8.06 3.76
CA VAL A 32 -8.19 -8.04 2.96
C VAL A 32 -8.08 -6.68 2.26
N VAL A 33 -6.85 -6.18 2.10
CA VAL A 33 -6.55 -4.94 1.39
C VAL A 33 -5.62 -5.25 0.23
N ASP A 34 -6.06 -4.96 -0.98
CA ASP A 34 -5.17 -4.90 -2.14
C ASP A 34 -4.30 -3.64 -2.04
N THR A 35 -2.98 -3.82 -2.11
CA THR A 35 -2.02 -2.74 -1.91
C THR A 35 -1.17 -2.55 -3.16
N TRP A 36 -1.07 -1.30 -3.60
CA TRP A 36 -0.21 -0.86 -4.69
C TRP A 36 0.62 0.34 -4.24
N ALA A 37 1.85 0.43 -4.74
CA ALA A 37 2.68 1.62 -4.58
C ALA A 37 3.24 2.03 -5.94
N PHE A 38 3.28 3.33 -6.17
CA PHE A 38 3.77 3.95 -7.40
C PHE A 38 4.85 4.94 -7.04
N ASN A 39 5.84 5.12 -7.93
CA ASN A 39 6.74 6.26 -7.80
C ASN A 39 5.91 7.54 -7.94
N ALA A 40 6.10 8.42 -6.97
CA ALA A 40 5.39 9.66 -6.82
C ALA A 40 5.65 10.64 -7.99
N ASP A 41 6.78 10.47 -8.69
CA ASP A 41 7.26 11.32 -9.80
C ASP A 41 7.14 10.62 -11.17
N ASP A 42 6.97 9.29 -11.22
CA ASP A 42 6.65 8.53 -12.44
C ASP A 42 5.70 7.37 -12.14
N LEU A 43 4.42 7.52 -12.49
CA LEU A 43 3.39 6.49 -12.24
C LEU A 43 3.57 5.21 -13.08
N ARG A 44 4.49 5.20 -14.04
CA ARG A 44 4.83 3.98 -14.80
C ARG A 44 5.78 3.07 -14.02
N GLU A 45 6.50 3.63 -13.05
CA GLU A 45 7.29 2.86 -12.09
C GLU A 45 6.40 2.50 -10.90
N LEU A 46 6.15 1.21 -10.72
CA LEU A 46 5.22 0.70 -9.72
C LEU A 46 5.76 -0.57 -9.06
N MET A 47 5.25 -0.84 -7.86
CA MET A 47 5.52 -2.06 -7.11
C MET A 47 5.19 -3.28 -7.96
N SER A 48 6.17 -4.15 -8.17
CA SER A 48 5.96 -5.43 -8.85
C SER A 48 6.08 -6.58 -7.86
N MET A 49 5.00 -7.35 -7.74
CA MET A 49 4.96 -8.55 -6.90
C MET A 49 5.77 -9.69 -7.49
N GLU A 50 5.94 -9.76 -8.82
CA GLU A 50 6.74 -10.81 -9.47
C GLU A 50 8.23 -10.66 -9.11
N HIS A 51 8.74 -9.43 -9.14
CA HIS A 51 10.11 -9.11 -8.75
C HIS A 51 10.28 -9.23 -7.23
N SER A 52 9.28 -8.77 -6.47
CA SER A 52 9.30 -8.86 -5.01
C SER A 52 9.43 -10.30 -4.53
N ARG A 53 8.67 -11.24 -5.11
CA ARG A 53 8.69 -12.67 -4.76
C ARG A 53 10.08 -13.28 -4.89
N VAL A 54 10.75 -13.02 -6.01
CA VAL A 54 12.12 -13.49 -6.26
C VAL A 54 13.10 -12.83 -5.30
N ALA A 55 12.98 -11.52 -5.07
CA ALA A 55 13.89 -10.77 -4.23
C ALA A 55 13.83 -11.15 -2.74
N ILE A 56 12.65 -11.54 -2.24
CA ILE A 56 12.43 -11.92 -0.83
C ILE A 56 12.55 -13.43 -0.57
N GLY A 57 12.82 -14.24 -1.60
CA GLY A 57 13.09 -15.67 -1.46
C GLY A 57 11.87 -16.53 -1.11
N HIS A 58 10.68 -16.19 -1.63
CA HIS A 58 9.46 -16.99 -1.51
C HIS A 58 9.23 -17.92 -2.70
#